data_AF-A0AAC9LA86-F1
#
_entry.id   AF-A0AAC9LA86-F1
#
_cell.length_a   1.000
_cell.length_b   1.000
_cell.length_c   1.000
_cell.angle_alpha   90.00
_cell.angle_beta   90.00
_cell.angle_gamma   90.00
#
_symmetry.space_group_name_H-M   'P 1'
#
loop_
_entity.id
_entity.type
_entity.pdbx_description
1 polymer ?
#
loop_
_entity_poly.entity_id
_entity_poly.type
_entity_poly.pdbx_seq_one_letter_code
_entity_poly.pdbx_strand_id
1 'polypeptide(L)'
;MSSIWRTIDRPLLRDVGALAAAIAVVGASFGAMAVAAGLSMWTALFMSLVVFAGGAQFMVVGVLAAGGGPVAAVVAGLLLNLRHLPFGLALGDTMGRGLLAKLVGSHVLIDESVAFALAQRDPERARAAYWVSGVAAFLAWNPAVVLGALAGEALGDTAVYGVDAAFPAALVALVLPALRVAATRRAALIGALVAVAATPVLPAGMPVLLALIGVVFALPLPRWARQGGNAAAADRLGSPTDGPVPDLSTGAGAAPAPPGPVAHPDGFGEPAAATEHPRTATEHSRTATERRADTEEETPCP
;
A
#
# COMPACT_ATOMS: atom_id res chain seq x y z
N MET A 1 -7.18 -21.39 17.53
CA MET A 1 -7.70 -20.46 16.49
C MET A 1 -8.79 -19.53 17.03
N SER A 2 -9.10 -19.53 18.34
CA SER A 2 -10.18 -18.76 18.97
C SER A 2 -9.84 -17.29 19.32
N SER A 3 -8.59 -16.82 19.16
CA SER A 3 -8.25 -15.40 19.41
C SER A 3 -8.33 -14.50 18.18
N ILE A 4 -8.16 -15.03 16.95
CA ILE A 4 -8.24 -14.24 15.69
C ILE A 4 -9.61 -13.56 15.56
N TRP A 5 -10.69 -14.28 15.86
CA TRP A 5 -12.05 -13.75 15.72
C TRP A 5 -12.36 -12.62 16.72
N ARG A 6 -11.58 -12.52 17.80
CA ARG A 6 -11.75 -11.47 18.82
C ARG A 6 -11.07 -10.16 18.44
N THR A 7 -10.10 -10.20 17.53
CA THR A 7 -9.33 -9.04 17.05
C THR A 7 -9.87 -8.45 15.75
N ILE A 8 -10.85 -9.09 15.11
CA ILE A 8 -11.54 -8.58 13.92
C ILE A 8 -12.55 -7.52 14.36
N ASP A 9 -12.33 -6.28 13.93
CA ASP A 9 -13.24 -5.16 14.14
C ASP A 9 -13.93 -4.72 12.84
N ARG A 10 -15.01 -3.93 12.97
CA ARG A 10 -15.76 -3.42 11.82
C ARG A 10 -14.91 -2.56 10.86
N PRO A 11 -13.98 -1.70 11.34
CA PRO A 11 -13.08 -0.97 10.45
C PRO A 11 -12.22 -1.90 9.58
N LEU A 12 -11.57 -2.90 10.17
CA LEU A 12 -10.77 -3.86 9.40
C LEU A 12 -11.61 -4.58 8.33
N LEU A 13 -12.82 -5.03 8.68
CA LEU A 13 -13.70 -5.68 7.71
C LEU A 13 -14.14 -4.74 6.57
N ARG A 14 -14.38 -3.47 6.87
CA ARG A 14 -14.73 -2.47 5.84
C ARG A 14 -13.55 -2.26 4.88
N ASP A 15 -12.35 -2.11 5.40
CA ASP A 15 -11.16 -1.86 4.60
C ASP A 15 -10.79 -3.10 3.77
N VAL A 16 -10.91 -4.30 4.36
CA VAL A 16 -10.76 -5.57 3.61
C VAL A 16 -11.86 -5.75 2.57
N GLY A 17 -13.09 -5.32 2.85
CA GLY A 17 -14.18 -5.37 1.87
C GLY A 17 -13.91 -4.48 0.66
N ALA A 18 -13.42 -3.25 0.90
CA ALA A 18 -13.01 -2.34 -0.17
C ALA A 18 -11.83 -2.90 -0.99
N LEU A 19 -10.86 -3.51 -0.30
CA LEU A 19 -9.75 -4.22 -0.93
C LEU A 19 -10.26 -5.36 -1.83
N ALA A 20 -11.13 -6.23 -1.31
CA ALA A 20 -11.67 -7.37 -2.03
C ALA A 20 -12.42 -6.94 -3.29
N ALA A 21 -13.19 -5.85 -3.23
CA ALA A 21 -13.84 -5.27 -4.40
C ALA A 21 -12.83 -4.79 -5.46
N ALA A 22 -11.76 -4.12 -5.04
CA ALA A 22 -10.70 -3.71 -5.97
C ALA A 22 -9.99 -4.92 -6.59
N ILE A 23 -9.67 -5.94 -5.79
CA ILE A 23 -9.05 -7.20 -6.25
C ILE A 23 -9.96 -7.93 -7.24
N ALA A 24 -11.28 -7.94 -7.03
CA ALA A 24 -12.23 -8.52 -7.97
C ALA A 24 -12.17 -7.81 -9.34
N VAL A 25 -12.14 -6.46 -9.38
CA VAL A 25 -12.03 -5.71 -10.64
C VAL A 25 -10.73 -6.07 -11.38
N VAL A 26 -9.62 -6.16 -10.66
CA VAL A 26 -8.33 -6.57 -11.24
C VAL A 26 -8.38 -8.04 -11.72
N GLY A 27 -9.00 -8.93 -10.94
CA GLY A 27 -9.18 -10.34 -11.30
C GLY A 27 -10.02 -10.53 -12.55
N ALA A 28 -11.12 -9.78 -12.70
CA ALA A 28 -11.91 -9.77 -13.93
C ALA A 28 -11.09 -9.28 -15.13
N SER A 29 -10.27 -8.25 -14.93
CA SER A 29 -9.36 -7.78 -15.98
C SER A 29 -8.34 -8.87 -16.37
N PHE A 30 -7.80 -9.62 -15.40
CA PHE A 30 -6.93 -10.77 -15.67
C PHE A 30 -7.63 -11.85 -16.49
N GLY A 31 -8.84 -12.26 -16.11
CA GLY A 31 -9.60 -13.28 -16.83
C GLY A 31 -9.85 -12.90 -18.29
N ALA A 32 -10.33 -11.67 -18.52
CA ALA A 32 -10.59 -11.16 -19.87
C ALA A 32 -9.30 -11.10 -20.70
N MET A 33 -8.21 -10.61 -20.11
CA MET A 33 -6.93 -10.49 -20.78
C MET A 33 -6.27 -11.85 -21.07
N ALA A 34 -6.43 -12.85 -20.21
CA ALA A 34 -5.93 -14.19 -20.46
C ALA A 34 -6.61 -14.82 -21.68
N VAL A 35 -7.93 -14.69 -21.79
CA VAL A 35 -8.70 -15.16 -22.95
C VAL A 35 -8.33 -14.39 -24.21
N ALA A 36 -8.19 -13.05 -24.13
CA ALA A 36 -7.75 -12.23 -25.25
C ALA A 36 -6.34 -12.60 -25.75
N ALA A 37 -5.46 -13.08 -24.86
CA ALA A 37 -4.15 -13.62 -25.21
C ALA A 37 -4.19 -15.05 -25.78
N GLY A 38 -5.38 -15.63 -26.00
CA GLY A 38 -5.57 -16.97 -26.55
C GLY A 38 -5.48 -18.11 -25.53
N LEU A 39 -5.42 -17.81 -24.22
CA LEU A 39 -5.46 -18.85 -23.19
C LEU A 39 -6.90 -19.28 -22.93
N SER A 40 -7.11 -20.56 -22.64
CA SER A 40 -8.42 -21.03 -22.21
C SER A 40 -8.77 -20.49 -20.81
N MET A 41 -10.06 -20.26 -20.56
CA MET A 41 -10.57 -19.89 -19.24
C MET A 41 -10.06 -20.85 -18.14
N TRP A 42 -9.98 -22.15 -18.43
CA TRP A 42 -9.48 -23.15 -17.50
C TRP A 42 -8.01 -22.96 -17.14
N THR A 43 -7.18 -22.53 -18.11
CA THR A 43 -5.78 -22.22 -17.85
C THR A 43 -5.67 -20.99 -16.96
N ALA A 44 -6.46 -19.95 -17.22
CA ALA A 44 -6.51 -18.75 -16.39
C ALA A 44 -6.96 -19.06 -14.95
N LEU A 45 -8.02 -19.87 -14.79
CA LEU A 45 -8.52 -20.30 -13.48
C LEU A 45 -7.51 -21.19 -12.75
N PHE A 46 -6.87 -22.12 -13.45
CA PHE A 46 -5.83 -22.98 -12.85
C PHE A 46 -4.67 -22.14 -12.31
N MET A 47 -4.17 -21.19 -13.10
CA MET A 47 -3.15 -20.24 -12.64
C MET A 47 -3.64 -19.43 -11.44
N SER A 48 -4.88 -18.98 -11.46
CA SER A 48 -5.51 -18.22 -10.39
C SER A 48 -5.56 -18.99 -9.07
N LEU A 49 -5.89 -20.29 -9.11
CA LEU A 49 -5.98 -21.14 -7.93
C LEU A 49 -4.63 -21.63 -7.43
N VAL A 50 -3.68 -21.91 -8.32
CA VAL A 50 -2.41 -22.55 -7.94
C VAL A 50 -1.30 -21.53 -7.68
N VAL A 51 -1.19 -20.51 -8.53
CA VAL A 51 -0.14 -19.48 -8.41
C VAL A 51 -0.60 -18.36 -7.49
N PHE A 52 -1.87 -17.94 -7.60
CA PHE A 52 -2.48 -16.87 -6.82
C PHE A 52 -1.54 -15.66 -6.58
N ALA A 53 -0.99 -15.13 -7.67
CA ALA A 53 -0.09 -13.99 -7.63
C ALA A 53 -0.36 -13.11 -8.84
N GLY A 54 -1.31 -12.19 -8.70
CA GLY A 54 -1.87 -11.41 -9.81
C GLY A 54 -0.81 -10.81 -10.72
N GLY A 55 0.22 -10.16 -10.14
CA GLY A 55 1.33 -9.61 -10.90
C GLY A 55 2.07 -10.63 -11.77
N ALA A 56 2.44 -11.78 -11.21
CA ALA A 56 3.12 -12.84 -11.96
C ALA A 56 2.23 -13.45 -13.03
N GLN A 57 0.92 -13.54 -12.78
CA GLN A 57 -0.04 -14.03 -13.77
C GLN A 57 -0.17 -13.05 -14.95
N PHE A 58 -0.28 -11.74 -14.70
CA PHE A 58 -0.24 -10.74 -15.77
C PHE A 58 1.07 -10.76 -16.55
N MET A 59 2.21 -10.99 -15.86
CA MET A 59 3.51 -11.13 -16.51
C MET A 59 3.54 -12.33 -17.45
N VAL A 60 3.06 -13.50 -17.01
CA VAL A 60 2.99 -14.70 -17.83
C VAL A 60 2.13 -14.47 -19.07
N VAL A 61 0.92 -13.92 -18.89
CA VAL A 61 0.01 -13.60 -20.01
C VAL A 61 0.66 -12.59 -20.95
N GLY A 62 1.33 -11.56 -20.42
CA GLY A 62 2.03 -10.54 -21.21
C GLY A 62 3.14 -11.13 -22.08
N VAL A 63 3.96 -12.03 -21.54
CA VAL A 63 5.02 -12.70 -22.31
C VAL A 63 4.43 -13.57 -23.41
N LEU A 64 3.39 -14.35 -23.11
CA LEU A 64 2.73 -15.22 -24.09
C LEU A 64 2.04 -14.40 -25.20
N ALA A 65 1.33 -13.33 -24.84
CA ALA A 65 0.69 -12.42 -25.79
C ALA A 65 1.70 -11.71 -26.71
N ALA A 66 2.92 -11.44 -26.22
CA ALA A 66 4.02 -10.91 -27.02
C ALA A 66 4.68 -11.96 -27.93
N GLY A 67 4.12 -13.17 -28.03
CA GLY A 67 4.62 -14.30 -28.82
C GLY A 67 5.68 -15.16 -28.09
N GLY A 68 5.95 -14.87 -26.81
CA GLY A 68 6.96 -15.59 -26.03
C GLY A 68 6.59 -17.03 -25.75
N GLY A 69 7.60 -17.89 -25.62
CA GLY A 69 7.39 -19.30 -25.28
C GLY A 69 6.99 -19.50 -23.80
N PRO A 70 6.38 -20.65 -23.45
CA PRO A 70 5.96 -20.97 -22.08
C PRO A 70 7.09 -20.87 -21.04
N VAL A 71 8.31 -21.29 -21.40
CA VAL A 71 9.48 -21.22 -20.52
C VAL A 71 9.83 -19.78 -20.16
N ALA A 72 9.87 -18.88 -21.15
CA ALA A 72 10.15 -17.46 -20.91
C ALA A 72 9.08 -16.83 -20.02
N ALA A 73 7.81 -17.18 -20.24
CA ALA A 73 6.69 -16.69 -19.46
C ALA A 73 6.78 -17.13 -17.99
N VAL A 74 7.05 -18.42 -17.75
CA VAL A 74 7.25 -18.97 -16.39
C VAL A 74 8.44 -18.31 -15.70
N VAL A 75 9.58 -18.17 -16.39
CA VAL A 75 10.76 -17.49 -15.83
C VAL A 75 10.44 -16.03 -15.48
N ALA A 76 9.77 -15.29 -16.35
CA ALA A 76 9.38 -13.91 -16.08
C ALA A 76 8.44 -13.80 -14.87
N GLY A 77 7.43 -14.68 -14.79
CA GLY A 77 6.51 -14.76 -13.65
C GLY A 77 7.22 -15.11 -12.35
N LEU A 78 8.14 -16.08 -12.36
CA LEU A 78 8.95 -16.45 -11.19
C LEU A 78 9.83 -15.29 -10.74
N LEU A 79 10.53 -14.63 -11.66
CA LEU A 79 11.37 -13.47 -11.36
C LEU A 79 10.57 -12.34 -10.73
N LEU A 80 9.34 -12.08 -11.22
CA LEU A 80 8.46 -11.11 -10.61
C LEU A 80 8.02 -11.55 -9.20
N ASN A 81 7.75 -12.83 -9.00
CA ASN A 81 7.36 -13.40 -7.71
C ASN A 81 8.49 -13.44 -6.68
N LEU A 82 9.75 -13.33 -7.07
CA LEU A 82 10.86 -13.23 -6.10
C LEU A 82 10.68 -12.07 -5.11
N ARG A 83 9.88 -11.05 -5.44
CA ARG A 83 9.51 -9.96 -4.53
C ARG A 83 8.81 -10.43 -3.25
N HIS A 84 8.21 -11.63 -3.27
CA HIS A 84 7.55 -12.20 -2.11
C HIS A 84 8.51 -12.89 -1.13
N LEU A 85 9.75 -13.19 -1.52
CA LEU A 85 10.71 -13.87 -0.65
C LEU A 85 11.03 -13.06 0.62
N PRO A 86 11.34 -11.75 0.56
CA PRO A 86 11.56 -10.94 1.77
C PRO A 86 10.33 -10.91 2.68
N PHE A 87 9.12 -10.92 2.11
CA PHE A 87 7.89 -10.93 2.88
C PHE A 87 7.68 -12.26 3.61
N GLY A 88 7.97 -13.38 2.95
CA GLY A 88 7.95 -14.70 3.59
C GLY A 88 8.91 -14.80 4.77
N LEU A 89 10.08 -14.16 4.68
CA LEU A 89 11.03 -14.06 5.79
C LEU A 89 10.53 -13.14 6.91
N ALA A 90 9.92 -12.01 6.57
CA ALA A 90 9.44 -11.01 7.53
C ALA A 90 8.17 -11.43 8.28
N LEU A 91 7.26 -12.17 7.62
CA LEU A 91 5.93 -12.54 8.13
C LEU A 91 5.81 -14.02 8.51
N GLY A 92 6.94 -14.74 8.62
CA GLY A 92 6.96 -16.17 8.89
C GLY A 92 6.18 -16.57 10.15
N ASP A 93 6.23 -15.75 11.21
CA ASP A 93 5.49 -15.99 12.45
C ASP A 93 4.00 -15.62 12.35
N THR A 94 3.66 -14.67 11.47
CA THR A 94 2.30 -14.19 11.21
C THR A 94 1.44 -15.26 10.50
N MET A 95 2.04 -16.08 9.65
CA MET A 95 1.37 -17.21 8.99
C MET A 95 0.89 -18.28 10.00
N GLY A 96 1.48 -18.32 11.19
CA GLY A 96 1.13 -19.27 12.24
C GLY A 96 2.06 -20.49 12.29
N ARG A 97 1.77 -21.37 13.25
CA ARG A 97 2.65 -22.48 13.62
C ARG A 97 2.21 -23.77 12.92
N GLY A 98 3.19 -24.55 12.46
CA GLY A 98 2.97 -25.84 11.78
C GLY A 98 3.08 -25.77 10.26
N LEU A 99 3.35 -26.91 9.63
CA LEU A 99 3.62 -27.00 8.20
C LEU A 99 2.41 -26.57 7.36
N LEU A 100 1.19 -27.03 7.71
CA LEU A 100 -0.02 -26.69 6.97
C LEU A 100 -0.34 -25.19 7.04
N ALA A 101 -0.20 -24.58 8.22
CA ALA A 101 -0.42 -23.14 8.40
C ALA A 101 0.59 -22.32 7.58
N LYS A 102 1.85 -22.77 7.51
CA LYS A 102 2.88 -22.15 6.68
C LYS A 102 2.63 -22.33 5.19
N LEU A 103 2.17 -23.50 4.75
CA LEU A 103 1.84 -23.77 3.34
C LEU A 103 0.66 -22.92 2.87
N VAL A 104 -0.46 -22.98 3.58
CA VAL A 104 -1.65 -22.19 3.24
C VAL A 104 -1.36 -20.70 3.41
N GLY A 105 -0.64 -20.34 4.49
CA GLY A 105 -0.22 -18.96 4.74
C GLY A 105 0.64 -18.41 3.62
N SER A 106 1.63 -19.17 3.14
CA SER A 106 2.47 -18.77 2.02
C SER A 106 1.69 -18.67 0.71
N HIS A 107 0.69 -19.52 0.52
CA HIS A 107 -0.15 -19.47 -0.68
C HIS A 107 -1.00 -18.19 -0.74
N VAL A 108 -1.54 -17.71 0.39
CA VAL A 108 -2.30 -16.44 0.45
C VAL A 108 -1.41 -15.21 0.71
N LEU A 109 -0.09 -15.36 0.57
CA LEU A 109 0.85 -14.25 0.68
C LEU A 109 0.83 -13.43 -0.61
N ILE A 110 0.24 -12.25 -0.53
CA ILE A 110 0.18 -11.26 -1.60
C ILE A 110 0.54 -9.89 -1.03
N ASP A 111 0.90 -8.93 -1.88
CA ASP A 111 1.36 -7.60 -1.46
C ASP A 111 0.33 -6.92 -0.52
N GLU A 112 -0.95 -7.15 -0.77
CA GLU A 112 -2.08 -6.60 -0.01
C GLU A 112 -2.19 -7.22 1.38
N SER A 113 -2.09 -8.55 1.51
CA SER A 113 -2.15 -9.22 2.81
C SER A 113 -0.92 -8.91 3.67
N VAL A 114 0.24 -8.75 3.03
CA VAL A 114 1.48 -8.25 3.62
C VAL A 114 1.29 -6.81 4.12
N ALA A 115 0.76 -5.91 3.29
CA ALA A 115 0.56 -4.51 3.66
C ALA A 115 -0.40 -4.36 4.85
N PHE A 116 -1.51 -5.10 4.84
CA PHE A 116 -2.46 -5.13 5.96
C PHE A 116 -1.83 -5.63 7.25
N ALA A 117 -0.99 -6.68 7.17
CA ALA A 117 -0.30 -7.22 8.33
C ALA A 117 0.74 -6.24 8.90
N LEU A 118 1.57 -5.64 8.03
CA LEU A 118 2.63 -4.70 8.42
C LEU A 118 2.09 -3.35 8.95
N ALA A 119 0.85 -2.99 8.60
CA ALA A 119 0.17 -1.82 9.16
C ALA A 119 -0.22 -1.98 10.64
N GLN A 120 -0.27 -3.22 11.15
CA GLN A 120 -0.64 -3.49 12.53
C GLN A 120 0.59 -3.47 13.45
N ARG A 121 0.45 -2.79 14.59
CA ARG A 121 1.50 -2.79 15.64
C ARG A 121 1.44 -4.02 16.54
N ASP A 122 0.25 -4.56 16.73
CA ASP A 122 0.01 -5.73 17.58
C ASP A 122 0.14 -7.03 16.76
N PRO A 123 0.94 -8.01 17.20
CA PRO A 123 1.14 -9.27 16.47
C PRO A 123 -0.14 -10.09 16.24
N GLU A 124 -1.08 -10.10 17.20
CA GLU A 124 -2.33 -10.86 17.03
C GLU A 124 -3.24 -10.19 15.99
N ARG A 125 -3.33 -8.86 16.00
CA ARG A 125 -4.01 -8.08 14.95
C ARG A 125 -3.33 -8.21 13.60
N ALA A 126 -1.99 -8.19 13.53
CA ALA A 126 -1.26 -8.40 12.28
C ALA A 126 -1.62 -9.74 11.65
N ARG A 127 -1.70 -10.79 12.47
CA ARG A 127 -2.12 -12.12 12.05
C ARG A 127 -3.57 -12.16 11.59
N ALA A 128 -4.49 -11.53 12.31
CA ALA A 128 -5.89 -11.45 11.88
C ALA A 128 -6.02 -10.69 10.55
N ALA A 129 -5.37 -9.53 10.42
CA ALA A 129 -5.38 -8.72 9.21
C ALA A 129 -4.80 -9.49 8.02
N TYR A 130 -3.68 -10.20 8.19
CA TYR A 130 -3.08 -11.05 7.16
C TYR A 130 -4.06 -12.10 6.62
N TRP A 131 -4.64 -12.89 7.53
CA TRP A 131 -5.51 -14.01 7.15
C TRP A 131 -6.84 -13.54 6.57
N VAL A 132 -7.46 -12.52 7.17
CA VAL A 132 -8.75 -12.00 6.70
C VAL A 132 -8.61 -11.34 5.34
N SER A 133 -7.59 -10.51 5.13
CA SER A 133 -7.34 -9.87 3.83
C SER A 133 -6.94 -10.88 2.75
N GLY A 134 -6.02 -11.81 3.03
CA GLY A 134 -5.56 -12.82 2.08
C GLY A 134 -6.67 -13.78 1.63
N VAL A 135 -7.51 -14.25 2.57
CA VAL A 135 -8.65 -15.12 2.25
C VAL A 135 -9.73 -14.34 1.50
N ALA A 136 -10.07 -13.12 1.93
CA ALA A 136 -11.04 -12.30 1.22
C ALA A 136 -10.58 -11.99 -0.22
N ALA A 137 -9.31 -11.67 -0.40
CA ALA A 137 -8.70 -11.49 -1.72
C ALA A 137 -8.83 -12.74 -2.58
N PHE A 138 -8.49 -13.92 -2.04
CA PHE A 138 -8.58 -15.19 -2.78
C PHE A 138 -10.02 -15.50 -3.21
N LEU A 139 -10.98 -15.30 -2.31
CA LEU A 139 -12.40 -15.55 -2.57
C LEU A 139 -13.00 -14.53 -3.54
N ALA A 140 -12.54 -13.28 -3.55
CA ALA A 140 -13.02 -12.28 -4.49
C ALA A 140 -12.38 -12.41 -5.87
N TRP A 141 -11.08 -12.73 -5.92
CA TRP A 141 -10.30 -12.85 -7.13
C TRP A 141 -10.80 -13.97 -8.04
N ASN A 142 -10.92 -15.20 -7.55
CA ASN A 142 -11.20 -16.37 -8.39
C ASN A 142 -12.53 -16.31 -9.15
N PRO A 143 -13.68 -15.96 -8.52
CA PRO A 143 -14.93 -15.75 -9.23
C PRO A 143 -14.83 -14.61 -10.25
N ALA A 144 -14.11 -13.54 -9.91
CA ALA A 144 -13.92 -12.44 -10.83
C ALA A 144 -13.10 -12.84 -12.05
N VAL A 145 -12.06 -13.67 -11.91
CA VAL A 145 -11.31 -14.24 -13.04
C VAL A 145 -12.25 -15.00 -13.98
N VAL A 146 -13.16 -15.82 -13.45
CA VAL A 146 -14.15 -16.54 -14.26
C VAL A 146 -15.09 -15.57 -14.97
N LEU A 147 -15.66 -14.59 -14.25
CA LEU A 147 -16.55 -13.59 -14.84
C LEU A 147 -15.86 -12.77 -15.94
N GLY A 148 -14.60 -12.39 -15.72
CA GLY A 148 -13.78 -11.69 -16.69
C GLY A 148 -13.48 -12.53 -17.92
N ALA A 149 -13.12 -13.80 -17.74
CA ALA A 149 -12.88 -14.73 -18.83
C ALA A 149 -14.14 -14.96 -19.67
N LEU A 150 -15.29 -15.20 -19.03
CA LEU A 150 -16.58 -15.34 -19.71
C LEU A 150 -16.98 -14.05 -20.46
N ALA A 151 -16.76 -12.88 -19.86
CA ALA A 151 -16.96 -11.62 -20.54
C ALA A 151 -16.04 -11.49 -21.76
N GLY A 152 -14.75 -11.84 -21.62
CA GLY A 152 -13.79 -11.85 -22.71
C GLY A 152 -14.17 -12.76 -23.86
N GLU A 153 -14.66 -13.98 -23.58
CA GLU A 153 -15.17 -14.91 -24.59
C GLU A 153 -16.42 -14.36 -25.31
N ALA A 154 -17.31 -13.69 -24.57
CA ALA A 154 -18.53 -13.10 -25.12
C ALA A 154 -18.25 -11.92 -26.06
N LEU A 155 -17.10 -11.25 -25.95
CA LEU A 155 -16.71 -10.16 -26.86
C LEU A 155 -16.33 -10.64 -28.28
N GLY A 156 -16.13 -11.95 -28.51
CA GLY A 156 -15.89 -12.50 -29.84
C GLY A 156 -14.53 -12.11 -30.43
N ASP A 157 -14.49 -11.80 -31.74
CA ASP A 157 -13.25 -11.48 -32.45
C ASP A 157 -12.71 -10.10 -32.04
N THR A 158 -11.83 -10.13 -31.04
CA THR A 158 -11.21 -8.95 -30.40
C THR A 158 -10.38 -8.12 -31.39
N ALA A 159 -9.90 -8.70 -32.49
CA ALA A 159 -9.17 -7.98 -33.54
C ALA A 159 -10.04 -6.94 -34.26
N VAL A 160 -11.36 -7.14 -34.33
CA VAL A 160 -12.29 -6.24 -35.03
C VAL A 160 -12.55 -4.95 -34.23
N TYR A 161 -12.34 -4.98 -32.91
CA TYR A 161 -12.66 -3.87 -32.01
C TYR A 161 -11.44 -3.05 -31.54
N GLY A 162 -10.24 -3.30 -32.09
CA GLY A 162 -9.02 -2.63 -31.62
C GLY A 162 -8.56 -3.10 -30.23
N VAL A 163 -9.03 -4.27 -29.77
CA VAL A 163 -8.71 -4.83 -28.45
C VAL A 163 -7.29 -5.38 -28.39
N ASP A 164 -6.65 -5.59 -29.55
CA ASP A 164 -5.22 -5.86 -29.69
C ASP A 164 -4.35 -4.75 -29.06
N ALA A 165 -4.81 -3.49 -29.07
CA ALA A 165 -4.18 -2.40 -28.33
C ALA A 165 -4.66 -2.30 -26.86
N ALA A 166 -5.84 -2.84 -26.54
CA ALA A 166 -6.42 -2.75 -25.20
C ALA A 166 -5.63 -3.55 -24.17
N PHE A 167 -5.10 -4.72 -24.54
CA PHE A 167 -4.29 -5.53 -23.63
C PHE A 167 -3.00 -4.82 -23.18
N PRO A 168 -2.13 -4.31 -24.07
CA PRO A 168 -0.98 -3.50 -23.66
C PRO A 168 -1.37 -2.20 -22.94
N ALA A 169 -2.46 -1.54 -23.36
CA ALA A 169 -2.94 -0.32 -22.72
C ALA A 169 -3.39 -0.57 -21.26
N ALA A 170 -4.07 -1.68 -20.99
CA ALA A 170 -4.46 -2.08 -19.65
C ALA A 170 -3.25 -2.36 -18.76
N LEU A 171 -2.21 -3.02 -19.28
CA LEU A 171 -0.95 -3.22 -18.56
C LEU A 171 -0.25 -1.89 -18.25
N VAL A 172 -0.21 -0.96 -19.20
CA VAL A 172 0.34 0.39 -18.96
C VAL A 172 -0.48 1.13 -17.90
N ALA A 173 -1.81 1.06 -17.98
CA ALA A 173 -2.71 1.67 -17.02
C ALA A 173 -2.47 1.15 -15.60
N LEU A 174 -2.21 -0.16 -15.45
CA LEU A 174 -1.87 -0.80 -14.18
C LEU A 174 -0.54 -0.27 -13.60
N VAL A 175 0.44 0.02 -14.47
CA VAL A 175 1.79 0.43 -14.06
C VAL A 175 1.91 1.95 -13.83
N LEU A 176 1.03 2.76 -14.43
CA LEU A 176 1.04 4.24 -14.32
C LEU A 176 1.24 4.79 -12.89
N PRO A 177 0.55 4.29 -11.85
CA PRO A 177 0.75 4.76 -10.48
C PRO A 177 2.19 4.56 -9.97
N ALA A 178 2.82 3.43 -10.32
CA ALA A 178 4.18 3.11 -9.90
C ALA A 178 5.24 4.02 -10.56
N LEU A 179 4.95 4.56 -11.76
CA LEU A 179 5.84 5.46 -12.50
C LEU A 179 5.94 6.88 -11.88
N ARG A 180 5.17 7.18 -10.83
CA ARG A 180 5.32 8.42 -10.06
C ARG A 180 6.67 8.49 -9.34
N VAL A 181 7.25 7.34 -9.00
CA VAL A 181 8.58 7.26 -8.37
C VAL A 181 9.67 7.40 -9.43
N ALA A 182 10.54 8.41 -9.30
CA ALA A 182 11.55 8.73 -10.32
C ALA A 182 12.57 7.58 -10.58
N ALA A 183 12.90 6.78 -9.57
CA ALA A 183 13.74 5.60 -9.74
C ALA A 183 13.02 4.53 -10.57
N THR A 184 11.78 4.17 -10.19
CA THR A 184 10.93 3.22 -10.91
C THR A 184 10.69 3.64 -12.36
N ARG A 185 10.40 4.93 -12.59
CA ARG A 185 10.22 5.48 -13.94
C ARG A 185 11.46 5.32 -14.80
N ARG A 186 12.65 5.62 -14.27
CA ARG A 186 13.91 5.46 -15.01
C ARG A 186 14.17 3.99 -15.36
N ALA A 187 14.01 3.07 -14.40
CA ALA A 187 14.16 1.64 -14.67
C ALA A 187 13.17 1.14 -15.71
N ALA A 188 11.90 1.54 -15.61
CA ALA A 188 10.87 1.17 -16.58
C ALA A 188 11.20 1.68 -17.99
N LEU A 189 11.63 2.95 -18.12
CA LEU A 189 12.01 3.53 -19.41
C LEU A 189 13.23 2.85 -20.04
N ILE A 190 14.27 2.58 -19.24
CA ILE A 190 15.48 1.88 -19.71
C ILE A 190 15.12 0.45 -20.12
N GLY A 191 14.38 -0.27 -19.29
CA GLY A 191 13.92 -1.63 -19.59
C GLY A 191 13.07 -1.68 -20.85
N ALA A 192 12.13 -0.74 -21.02
CA ALA A 192 11.31 -0.62 -22.22
C ALA A 192 12.16 -0.35 -23.47
N LEU A 193 13.15 0.56 -23.38
CA LEU A 193 14.06 0.85 -24.49
C LEU A 193 14.87 -0.39 -24.89
N VAL A 194 15.41 -1.12 -23.91
CA VAL A 194 16.15 -2.38 -24.13
C VAL A 194 15.25 -3.43 -24.78
N ALA A 195 14.02 -3.60 -24.30
CA ALA A 195 13.07 -4.53 -24.89
C ALA A 195 12.75 -4.17 -26.35
N VAL A 196 12.39 -2.92 -26.62
CA VAL A 196 12.08 -2.44 -27.98
C VAL A 196 13.27 -2.62 -28.93
N ALA A 197 14.48 -2.30 -28.48
CA ALA A 197 15.70 -2.48 -29.27
C ALA A 197 16.03 -3.94 -29.56
N ALA A 198 15.66 -4.86 -28.66
CA ALA A 198 15.92 -6.29 -28.79
C ALA A 198 14.86 -7.04 -29.64
N THR A 199 13.64 -6.51 -29.75
CA THR A 199 12.51 -7.10 -30.49
C THR A 199 12.85 -7.55 -31.92
N PRO A 200 13.57 -6.79 -32.77
CA PRO A 200 13.81 -7.23 -34.15
C PRO A 200 14.84 -8.37 -34.28
N VAL A 201 15.62 -8.66 -33.24
CA VAL A 201 16.77 -9.58 -33.32
C VAL A 201 16.51 -10.88 -32.55
N LEU A 202 15.73 -10.82 -31.47
CA LEU A 202 15.54 -11.96 -30.56
C LEU A 202 14.20 -12.65 -30.76
N PRO A 203 14.11 -13.96 -30.45
CA PRO A 203 12.83 -14.65 -30.35
C PRO A 203 11.90 -13.94 -29.37
N ALA A 204 10.61 -14.01 -29.65
CA ALA A 204 9.59 -13.45 -28.80
C ALA A 204 9.72 -13.94 -27.33
N GLY A 205 9.43 -13.06 -26.38
CA GLY A 205 9.63 -13.28 -24.94
C GLY A 205 11.02 -12.95 -24.40
N MET A 206 12.10 -13.11 -25.18
CA MET A 206 13.46 -12.72 -24.74
C MET A 206 13.62 -11.21 -24.50
N PRO A 207 13.07 -10.32 -25.36
CA PRO A 207 13.09 -8.88 -25.10
C PRO A 207 12.48 -8.48 -23.75
N VAL A 208 11.41 -9.19 -23.33
CA VAL A 208 10.73 -8.93 -22.05
C VAL A 208 11.63 -9.30 -20.87
N LEU A 209 12.37 -10.41 -20.96
CA LEU A 209 13.35 -10.78 -19.94
C LEU A 209 14.52 -9.79 -19.87
N LEU A 210 15.01 -9.31 -21.02
CA LEU A 210 16.07 -8.30 -21.07
C LEU A 210 15.64 -6.95 -20.49
N ALA A 211 14.34 -6.64 -20.50
CA ALA A 211 13.81 -5.43 -19.86
C ALA A 211 14.17 -5.35 -18.36
N LEU A 212 14.43 -6.48 -17.70
CA LEU A 212 14.84 -6.53 -16.30
C LEU A 212 16.19 -5.86 -16.04
N ILE A 213 17.03 -5.66 -17.06
CA ILE A 213 18.27 -4.87 -16.95
C ILE A 213 17.97 -3.44 -16.45
N GLY A 214 16.81 -2.89 -16.79
CA GLY A 214 16.35 -1.60 -16.29
C GLY A 214 16.34 -1.50 -14.76
N VAL A 215 16.07 -2.61 -14.06
CA VAL A 215 16.00 -2.66 -12.58
C VAL A 215 17.33 -2.27 -11.94
N VAL A 216 18.46 -2.60 -12.56
CA VAL A 216 19.80 -2.22 -12.08
C VAL A 216 19.92 -0.71 -11.88
N PHE A 217 19.24 0.06 -12.73
CA PHE A 217 19.25 1.53 -12.70
C PHE A 217 18.21 2.14 -11.74
N ALA A 218 17.35 1.32 -11.12
CA ALA A 218 16.48 1.73 -10.00
C ALA A 218 17.07 1.43 -8.63
N LEU A 219 18.16 0.65 -8.54
CA LEU A 219 18.76 0.30 -7.26
C LEU A 219 19.28 1.57 -6.56
N PRO A 220 18.87 1.85 -5.31
CA PRO A 220 19.46 2.94 -4.56
C PRO A 220 20.94 2.66 -4.37
N LEU A 221 21.80 3.67 -4.60
CA LEU A 221 23.22 3.59 -4.25
C LEU A 221 23.32 3.09 -2.80
N PRO A 222 24.15 2.06 -2.55
CA PRO A 222 24.13 1.38 -1.28
C PRO A 222 24.57 2.33 -0.17
N ARG A 223 23.93 2.21 1.01
CA ARG A 223 23.99 3.19 2.10
C ARG A 223 25.41 3.50 2.62
N TRP A 224 26.37 2.59 2.40
CA TRP A 224 27.79 2.79 2.74
C TRP A 224 28.44 3.92 1.94
N ALA A 225 27.99 4.19 0.70
CA ALA A 225 28.46 5.32 -0.10
C ALA A 225 27.99 6.69 0.44
N ARG A 226 26.88 6.73 1.19
CA ARG A 226 26.37 7.97 1.83
C ARG A 226 27.02 8.22 3.19
N GLN A 227 27.39 7.17 3.92
CA GLN A 227 28.09 7.30 5.21
C GLN A 227 29.52 7.82 5.06
N GLY A 228 30.25 7.44 3.99
CA GLY A 228 31.58 7.99 3.71
C GLY A 228 31.59 9.50 3.44
N GLY A 229 30.53 10.01 2.79
CA GLY A 229 30.39 11.45 2.53
C GLY A 229 30.03 12.27 3.78
N ASN A 230 29.17 11.73 4.66
CA ASN A 230 28.79 12.40 5.90
C ASN A 230 29.89 12.35 6.96
N ALA A 231 30.67 11.26 7.02
CA ALA A 231 31.85 11.17 7.89
C ALA A 231 32.94 12.16 7.44
N ALA A 232 33.22 12.24 6.13
CA ALA A 232 34.17 13.22 5.59
C ALA A 232 33.68 14.67 5.73
N ALA A 233 32.36 14.92 5.74
CA ALA A 233 31.79 16.25 6.01
C ALA A 233 31.81 16.61 7.50
N ALA A 234 31.58 15.64 8.40
CA ALA A 234 31.68 15.82 9.85
C ALA A 234 33.13 16.08 10.31
N ASP A 235 34.10 15.41 9.68
CA ASP A 235 35.54 15.62 9.93
C ASP A 235 35.99 17.03 9.47
N ARG A 236 35.38 17.57 8.40
CA ARG A 236 35.62 18.95 7.93
C ARG A 236 34.95 20.03 8.78
N LEU A 237 33.93 19.69 9.57
CA LEU A 237 33.20 20.64 10.41
C LEU A 237 33.78 20.76 11.82
N GLY A 238 34.71 19.87 12.21
CA GLY A 238 35.32 19.88 13.54
C GLY A 238 34.31 19.49 14.63
N SER A 239 34.66 18.51 15.47
CA SER A 239 33.88 18.20 16.68
C SER A 239 33.87 19.40 17.64
N PRO A 240 32.71 19.89 18.12
CA PRO A 240 32.64 21.02 19.07
C PRO A 240 33.13 20.72 20.51
N THR A 241 34.04 19.77 20.73
CA THR A 241 34.28 19.21 22.08
C THR A 241 35.70 19.35 22.63
N ASP A 242 36.53 20.26 22.10
CA ASP A 242 37.84 20.60 22.70
C ASP A 242 37.84 21.97 23.41
N GLY A 243 36.67 22.44 23.86
CA GLY A 243 36.56 23.57 24.78
C GLY A 243 36.52 23.07 26.24
N PRO A 244 37.28 23.65 27.18
CA PRO A 244 37.15 23.33 28.60
C PRO A 244 35.71 23.55 29.07
N VAL A 245 35.06 22.52 29.61
CA VAL A 245 33.74 22.62 30.22
C VAL A 245 33.85 23.53 31.45
N PRO A 246 33.14 24.68 31.52
CA PRO A 246 33.17 25.53 32.70
C PRO A 246 32.51 24.81 33.88
N ASP A 247 33.22 24.75 35.00
CA ASP A 247 32.71 24.24 36.27
C ASP A 247 31.57 25.14 36.78
N LEU A 248 30.36 24.60 36.84
CA LEU A 248 29.15 25.29 37.31
C LEU A 248 28.89 25.07 38.81
N SER A 249 29.87 24.64 39.60
CA SER A 249 29.66 24.35 41.04
C SER A 249 29.92 25.52 42.01
N THR A 250 30.26 26.72 41.52
CA THR A 250 30.43 27.91 42.39
C THR A 250 29.68 29.12 41.88
N GLY A 251 28.57 29.48 42.56
CA GLY A 251 27.91 30.76 42.36
C GLY A 251 26.43 30.75 42.73
N ALA A 252 26.13 30.87 44.02
CA ALA A 252 24.83 31.34 44.46
C ALA A 252 24.58 32.77 43.94
N GLY A 253 23.51 32.98 43.16
CA GLY A 253 23.14 34.30 42.66
C GLY A 253 21.87 34.31 41.80
N ALA A 254 20.75 34.66 42.44
CA ALA A 254 19.49 35.19 41.90
C ALA A 254 18.83 34.50 40.67
N ALA A 255 17.66 33.90 40.92
CA ALA A 255 16.72 33.50 39.87
C ALA A 255 16.20 34.72 39.07
N PRO A 256 16.09 34.64 37.74
CA PRO A 256 15.45 35.69 36.95
C PRO A 256 13.94 35.72 37.21
N ALA A 257 13.41 36.92 37.42
CA ALA A 257 11.99 37.19 37.61
C ALA A 257 11.15 36.80 36.38
N PRO A 258 9.87 36.40 36.55
CA PRO A 258 9.00 36.05 35.43
C PRO A 258 8.69 37.29 34.55
N PRO A 259 8.52 37.11 33.22
CA PRO A 259 8.17 38.22 32.34
C PRO A 259 6.78 38.78 32.70
N GLY A 260 6.69 40.10 32.81
CA GLY A 260 5.44 40.83 33.05
C GLY A 260 4.49 40.82 31.85
N PRO A 261 3.24 41.29 32.03
CA PRO A 261 2.21 41.24 30.99
C PRO A 261 2.57 42.15 29.81
N VAL A 262 2.43 41.62 28.60
CA VAL A 262 2.63 42.36 27.35
C VAL A 262 1.49 43.37 27.18
N ALA A 263 1.84 44.65 27.09
CA ALA A 263 0.91 45.75 26.80
C ALA A 263 0.55 45.79 25.31
N HIS A 264 -0.75 45.86 25.02
CA HIS A 264 -1.29 46.24 23.72
C HIS A 264 -1.18 47.77 23.54
N PRO A 265 -0.66 48.29 22.42
CA PRO A 265 -0.86 49.68 22.05
C PRO A 265 -2.08 49.80 21.12
N ASP A 266 -3.15 50.38 21.64
CA ASP A 266 -4.21 50.98 20.85
C ASP A 266 -3.75 52.34 20.29
N GLY A 267 -4.21 52.67 19.07
CA GLY A 267 -4.66 54.02 18.77
C GLY A 267 -3.87 54.82 17.73
N PHE A 268 -4.31 54.74 16.47
CA PHE A 268 -4.54 55.86 15.53
C PHE A 268 -5.53 55.28 14.50
N GLY A 269 -6.80 55.69 14.42
CA GLY A 269 -7.30 57.03 14.18
C GLY A 269 -8.11 56.98 12.88
N GLU A 270 -9.39 56.66 12.99
CA GLU A 270 -10.39 56.67 11.90
C GLU A 270 -10.73 58.11 11.48
N PRO A 271 -11.34 58.30 10.30
CA PRO A 271 -12.69 58.86 10.37
C PRO A 271 -13.71 58.23 9.39
N ALA A 272 -14.76 57.64 9.96
CA ALA A 272 -16.19 58.00 9.86
C ALA A 272 -16.84 58.25 8.48
N ALA A 273 -17.80 57.38 8.13
CA ALA A 273 -19.23 57.68 7.88
C ALA A 273 -19.97 56.34 7.61
N ALA A 274 -20.75 55.77 8.57
CA ALA A 274 -22.20 55.99 8.81
C ALA A 274 -23.05 55.65 7.57
N THR A 275 -23.95 54.65 7.55
CA THR A 275 -25.19 54.37 8.33
C THR A 275 -25.71 53.00 7.82
N GLU A 276 -26.49 52.14 8.47
CA GLU A 276 -27.30 52.11 9.70
C GLU A 276 -27.66 50.63 9.96
N HIS A 277 -27.87 50.29 11.23
CA HIS A 277 -28.41 49.01 11.71
C HIS A 277 -29.82 49.31 12.28
N PRO A 278 -30.67 48.31 12.57
CA PRO A 278 -30.59 47.82 13.96
C PRO A 278 -30.81 46.32 14.14
N ARG A 279 -30.09 45.83 15.16
CA ARG A 279 -30.27 44.58 15.90
C ARG A 279 -31.62 44.54 16.62
N THR A 280 -32.07 43.32 16.93
CA THR A 280 -32.47 42.98 18.31
C THR A 280 -32.09 41.53 18.63
N ALA A 281 -31.43 41.37 19.77
CA ALA A 281 -31.25 40.13 20.50
C ALA A 281 -31.65 40.43 21.96
N THR A 282 -32.55 39.64 22.53
CA THR A 282 -32.92 39.53 23.96
C THR A 282 -34.04 38.47 24.01
N GLU A 283 -34.21 37.58 24.97
CA GLU A 283 -33.53 37.27 26.23
C GLU A 283 -34.22 36.01 26.82
N HIS A 284 -33.47 35.28 27.65
CA HIS A 284 -33.86 34.69 28.94
C HIS A 284 -35.18 33.92 29.17
N SER A 285 -34.96 32.70 29.70
CA SER A 285 -35.51 32.19 30.98
C SER A 285 -36.76 31.31 31.02
N ARG A 286 -36.66 30.34 31.95
CA ARG A 286 -37.67 29.48 32.61
C ARG A 286 -37.97 28.16 31.88
N THR A 287 -37.95 26.98 32.52
CA THR A 287 -38.17 26.63 33.93
C THR A 287 -37.69 25.21 34.22
N ALA A 288 -36.98 25.02 35.33
CA ALA A 288 -36.98 23.78 36.10
C ALA A 288 -38.16 23.86 37.10
N THR A 289 -39.05 22.86 37.15
CA THR A 289 -39.85 22.44 38.34
C THR A 289 -40.66 21.18 37.98
N GLU A 290 -40.27 20.04 38.58
CA GLU A 290 -41.06 18.90 39.09
C GLU A 290 -40.02 17.79 39.34
N ARG A 291 -39.37 17.66 40.51
CA ARG A 291 -39.78 17.52 41.92
C ARG A 291 -40.57 16.24 42.20
N ARG A 292 -39.84 15.29 42.83
CA ARG A 292 -40.24 14.34 43.89
C ARG A 292 -41.40 13.38 43.65
N ALA A 293 -41.04 12.10 43.55
CA ALA A 293 -41.42 11.02 44.48
C ALA A 293 -40.44 9.85 44.17
N ASP A 294 -39.89 9.05 45.08
CA ASP A 294 -39.98 8.98 46.53
C ASP A 294 -38.83 8.07 47.02
N THR A 295 -38.35 8.38 48.23
CA THR A 295 -37.91 7.50 49.34
C THR A 295 -37.12 6.20 49.05
N GLU A 296 -35.84 6.14 49.45
CA GLU A 296 -35.35 5.48 50.70
C GLU A 296 -35.36 3.93 50.65
N GLU A 297 -34.17 3.31 50.60
CA GLU A 297 -33.78 2.33 51.62
C GLU A 297 -32.26 2.07 51.66
N GLU A 298 -31.80 1.77 52.87
CA GLU A 298 -30.43 1.74 53.38
C GLU A 298 -29.52 0.61 52.84
N THR A 299 -28.22 0.94 52.73
CA THR A 299 -26.96 0.23 53.12
C THR A 299 -27.03 -1.13 53.87
N PRO A 300 -25.89 -1.86 54.09
CA PRO A 300 -24.66 -2.09 53.31
C PRO A 300 -24.25 -3.60 53.25
N CYS A 301 -23.11 -3.88 52.62
CA CYS A 301 -22.29 -5.12 52.72
C CYS A 301 -22.14 -5.69 54.16
N PRO A 302 -21.83 -6.99 54.36
CA PRO A 302 -20.57 -7.61 53.90
C PRO A 302 -20.70 -8.83 52.99
#